data_AF-A0A914R4W5-F1
#
_entry.id   AF-A0A914R4W5-F1
#
_cell.length_a   1.000
_cell.length_b   1.000
_cell.length_c   1.000
_cell.angle_alpha   90.00
_cell.angle_beta   90.00
_cell.angle_gamma   90.00
#
_symmetry.space_group_name_H-M   'P 1'
#
loop_
_entity.id
_entity.type
_entity.pdbx_description
1 polymer ?
#
loop_
_entity_poly.entity_id
_entity_poly.type
_entity_poly.pdbx_seq_one_letter_code
_entity_poly.pdbx_strand_id
1 'polypeptide(L)'
;MEQIETSGGTEAILELINMVRQDPRLWDRNSPNFITHYDVKIDRFANIASQLNLPGVNGEIVTSAWRELSEKYRRRLYDGKRRNGTTSWPFFEPMSFLRDQYE
;
A
#
# COMPACT_ATOMS: atom_id res chain seq x y z
N MET A 1 5.97 -6.58 -4.33
CA MET A 1 6.54 -5.73 -3.25
C MET A 1 8.06 -5.79 -3.26
N GLU A 2 8.64 -7.00 -3.37
CA GLU A 2 10.09 -7.27 -3.41
C GLU A 2 10.87 -6.39 -4.40
N GLN A 3 10.33 -6.10 -5.59
CA GLN A 3 11.06 -5.28 -6.57
C GLN A 3 11.25 -3.82 -6.13
N ILE A 4 10.26 -3.22 -5.47
CA ILE A 4 10.38 -1.84 -4.93
C ILE A 4 11.36 -1.83 -3.76
N GLU A 5 11.27 -2.83 -2.89
CA GLU A 5 12.18 -3.00 -1.75
C GLU A 5 13.62 -3.28 -2.21
N THR A 6 13.81 -4.02 -3.31
CA THR A 6 15.14 -4.26 -3.90
C THR A 6 15.72 -2.98 -4.51
N SER A 7 14.90 -2.21 -5.22
CA SER A 7 15.38 -0.98 -5.91
C SER A 7 15.58 0.20 -4.96
N GLY A 8 14.80 0.33 -3.89
CA GLY A 8 14.78 1.51 -3.03
C GLY A 8 14.72 1.24 -1.53
N GLY A 9 14.83 -0.01 -1.10
CA GLY A 9 14.82 -0.41 0.30
C GLY A 9 13.47 -0.25 1.00
N THR A 10 13.50 -0.37 2.33
CA THR A 10 12.35 -0.14 3.22
C THR A 10 11.77 1.27 3.05
N GLU A 11 12.61 2.28 2.83
CA GLU A 11 12.19 3.67 2.66
C GLU A 11 11.30 3.86 1.42
N ALA A 12 11.60 3.19 0.30
CA ALA A 12 10.73 3.22 -0.87
C ALA A 12 9.35 2.61 -0.62
N ILE A 13 9.26 1.59 0.24
CA ILE A 13 7.98 1.01 0.65
C ILE A 13 7.22 1.96 1.57
N LEU A 14 7.91 2.63 2.50
CA LEU A 14 7.30 3.66 3.36
C LEU A 14 6.78 4.84 2.54
N GLU A 15 7.54 5.29 1.55
CA GLU A 15 7.13 6.36 0.65
C GLU A 15 5.93 5.93 -0.21
N LEU A 16 5.92 4.71 -0.74
CA LEU A 16 4.75 4.15 -1.42
C LEU A 16 3.50 4.19 -0.51
N ILE A 17 3.64 3.75 0.75
CA ILE A 17 2.53 3.76 1.72
C ILE A 17 2.05 5.20 1.95
N ASN A 18 2.97 6.15 2.12
CA ASN A 18 2.66 7.56 2.32
C ASN A 18 1.92 8.16 1.12
N MET A 19 2.39 7.92 -0.11
CA MET A 19 1.75 8.39 -1.34
C MET A 19 0.34 7.82 -1.51
N VAL A 20 0.14 6.52 -1.23
CA VAL A 20 -1.20 5.92 -1.28
C VAL A 20 -2.10 6.47 -0.19
N ARG A 21 -1.59 6.68 1.04
CA ARG A 21 -2.35 7.26 2.15
C ARG A 21 -2.91 8.63 1.80
N GLN A 22 -2.13 9.46 1.12
CA GLN A 22 -2.54 10.81 0.69
C GLN A 22 -3.60 10.81 -0.41
N ASP A 23 -3.82 9.69 -1.10
CA ASP A 23 -4.86 9.52 -2.11
C ASP A 23 -5.95 8.54 -1.64
N PRO A 24 -6.95 8.99 -0.85
CA PRO A 24 -8.02 8.14 -0.31
C PRO A 24 -8.84 7.43 -1.39
N ARG A 25 -8.83 7.94 -2.63
CA ARG A 25 -9.53 7.31 -3.75
C ARG A 25 -8.99 5.90 -4.06
N LEU A 26 -7.76 5.59 -3.66
CA LEU A 26 -7.11 4.30 -3.91
C LEU A 26 -7.46 3.21 -2.88
N TRP A 27 -7.87 3.61 -1.67
CA TRP A 27 -7.97 2.69 -0.53
C TRP A 27 -9.21 2.86 0.34
N ASP A 28 -9.80 4.05 0.43
CA ASP A 28 -10.95 4.33 1.28
C ASP A 28 -12.26 4.13 0.53
N ARG A 29 -13.00 3.07 0.86
CA ARG A 29 -14.31 2.75 0.26
C ARG A 29 -15.39 3.79 0.56
N ASN A 30 -15.20 4.59 1.61
CA ASN A 30 -16.12 5.66 1.98
C ASN A 30 -15.76 6.97 1.26
N SER A 31 -14.65 7.02 0.53
CA SER A 31 -14.27 8.18 -0.27
C SER A 31 -15.33 8.42 -1.37
N PRO A 32 -15.85 9.66 -1.52
CA PRO A 32 -16.81 9.98 -2.58
C PRO A 32 -16.32 9.65 -4.00
N ASN A 33 -14.99 9.61 -4.18
CA ASN A 33 -14.32 9.37 -5.45
C ASN A 33 -13.52 8.05 -5.43
N PHE A 34 -13.96 7.06 -4.64
CA PHE A 34 -13.30 5.75 -4.59
C PHE A 34 -13.20 5.13 -5.99
N ILE A 35 -11.97 4.80 -6.40
CA ILE A 35 -11.69 4.29 -7.74
C ILE A 35 -11.94 2.79 -7.77
N THR A 36 -12.99 2.40 -8.50
CA THR A 36 -13.34 1.00 -8.78
C THR A 36 -12.80 0.51 -10.12
N HIS A 37 -12.64 1.41 -11.09
CA HIS A 37 -12.18 1.10 -12.44
C HIS A 37 -10.66 0.85 -12.48
N TYR A 38 -10.27 -0.27 -13.09
CA TYR A 38 -8.88 -0.73 -13.10
C TYR A 38 -7.96 0.19 -13.90
N ASP A 39 -8.40 0.68 -15.06
CA ASP A 39 -7.69 1.65 -15.92
C ASP A 39 -7.37 2.95 -15.18
N VAL A 40 -8.34 3.53 -14.49
CA VAL A 40 -8.12 4.74 -13.68
C VAL A 40 -7.17 4.45 -12.51
N LYS A 41 -7.23 3.25 -11.93
CA LYS A 41 -6.38 2.84 -10.81
C LYS A 41 -4.93 2.63 -11.25
N ILE A 42 -4.70 1.97 -12.38
CA ILE A 42 -3.36 1.72 -12.91
C ILE A 42 -2.67 3.04 -13.29
N ASP A 43 -3.40 4.02 -13.83
CA ASP A 43 -2.87 5.35 -14.14
C ASP A 43 -2.42 6.09 -12.87
N ARG A 44 -3.18 5.99 -11.78
CA ARG A 44 -2.79 6.56 -10.48
C ARG A 44 -1.54 5.87 -9.93
N PHE A 45 -1.45 4.56 -10.04
CA PHE A 45 -0.24 3.83 -9.62
C PHE A 45 0.96 4.09 -10.54
N ALA A 46 0.75 4.36 -11.83
CA ALA A 46 1.81 4.80 -12.74
C ALA A 46 2.37 6.18 -12.36
N ASN A 47 1.50 7.10 -11.92
CA ASN A 47 1.92 8.39 -11.36
C ASN A 47 2.72 8.22 -10.06
N ILE A 48 2.33 7.29 -9.19
CA ILE A 48 3.10 6.94 -7.98
C ILE A 48 4.45 6.34 -8.37
N ALA A 49 4.49 5.40 -9.32
CA ALA A 49 5.74 4.80 -9.81
C ALA A 49 6.72 5.85 -10.33
N SER A 50 6.20 6.83 -11.08
CA SER A 50 6.99 7.95 -11.61
C SER A 50 7.55 8.84 -10.50
N GLN A 51 6.79 9.07 -9.42
CA GLN A 51 7.24 9.85 -8.26
C GLN A 51 8.26 9.10 -7.39
N LEU A 52 8.12 7.78 -7.25
CA LEU A 52 9.13 6.94 -6.59
C LEU A 52 10.46 6.97 -7.34
N ASN A 53 10.43 7.18 -8.67
CA ASN A 53 11.61 7.34 -9.51
C ASN A 53 12.63 6.19 -9.35
N LEU A 54 12.12 4.95 -9.29
CA LEU A 54 12.93 3.75 -9.10
C LEU A 54 13.13 3.01 -10.42
N PRO A 55 14.37 2.55 -10.72
CA PRO A 55 14.64 1.80 -11.93
C PRO A 55 13.77 0.55 -12.05
N GLY A 56 13.11 0.41 -13.20
CA GLY A 56 12.28 -0.74 -13.51
C GLY A 56 10.96 -0.83 -12.75
N VAL A 57 10.59 0.18 -11.94
CA VAL A 57 9.30 0.25 -11.24
C VAL A 57 8.29 0.99 -12.11
N ASN A 58 7.16 0.35 -12.41
CA ASN A 58 6.05 0.92 -13.19
C ASN A 58 4.72 0.78 -12.43
N GLY A 59 3.62 1.26 -13.03
CA GLY A 59 2.30 1.20 -12.41
C GLY A 59 1.83 -0.22 -12.05
N GLU A 60 2.16 -1.23 -12.86
CA GLU A 60 1.81 -2.62 -12.58
C GLU A 60 2.53 -3.16 -11.35
N ILE A 61 3.83 -2.88 -11.24
CA ILE A 61 4.67 -3.27 -10.10
C ILE A 61 4.16 -2.60 -8.82
N VAL A 62 3.84 -1.31 -8.88
CA VAL A 62 3.25 -0.58 -7.75
C VAL A 62 1.90 -1.16 -7.37
N THR A 63 1.05 -1.48 -8.35
CA THR A 63 -0.26 -2.11 -8.11
C THR A 63 -0.12 -3.46 -7.40
N SER A 64 0.79 -4.32 -7.88
CA SER A 64 1.05 -5.62 -7.25
C SER A 64 1.63 -5.46 -5.85
N ALA A 65 2.59 -4.55 -5.68
CA ALA A 65 3.19 -4.26 -4.39
C ALA A 65 2.15 -3.77 -3.37
N TRP A 66 1.26 -2.86 -3.77
CA TRP A 66 0.18 -2.38 -2.91
C TRP A 66 -0.79 -3.49 -2.53
N ARG A 67 -1.16 -4.35 -3.48
CA ARG A 67 -2.00 -5.53 -3.21
C ARG A 67 -1.36 -6.47 -2.18
N GLU A 68 -0.08 -6.77 -2.33
CA GLU A 68 0.66 -7.62 -1.40
C GLU A 68 0.78 -6.98 0.00
N LEU A 69 1.10 -5.69 0.07
CA LEU A 69 1.20 -4.93 1.32
C LEU A 69 -0.13 -4.93 2.08
N SER A 70 -1.21 -4.56 1.40
CA SER A 70 -2.55 -4.45 2.00
C SER A 70 -3.07 -5.81 2.48
N GLU A 71 -2.82 -6.89 1.74
CA GLU A 71 -3.16 -8.25 2.15
C GLU A 71 -2.33 -8.71 3.36
N LYS A 72 -1.03 -8.41 3.40
CA LYS A 72 -0.15 -8.73 4.53
C LYS A 72 -0.55 -7.95 5.79
N TYR A 73 -0.94 -6.67 5.64
CA TYR A 73 -1.49 -5.86 6.72
C TYR A 73 -2.77 -6.49 7.27
N ARG A 74 -3.73 -6.81 6.39
CA ARG A 74 -5.00 -7.44 6.76
C ARG A 74 -4.80 -8.73 7.56
N ARG A 75 -3.92 -9.62 7.10
CA ARG A 75 -3.57 -10.86 7.84
C ARG A 75 -3.01 -10.56 9.23
N ARG A 76 -2.04 -9.64 9.33
CA ARG A 76 -1.44 -9.25 10.61
C ARG A 76 -2.42 -8.55 11.54
N LEU A 77 -3.40 -7.81 11.02
CA LEU A 77 -4.46 -7.20 11.81
C LEU A 77 -5.31 -8.27 12.49
N TYR A 78 -5.69 -9.33 11.77
CA TYR A 78 -6.43 -10.46 12.35
C TYR A 78 -5.57 -11.33 13.29
N ASP A 79 -4.29 -11.55 12.97
CA ASP A 79 -3.37 -12.30 13.85
C ASP A 79 -3.01 -11.53 15.13
N GLY A 80 -2.90 -10.20 15.05
CA GLY A 80 -2.63 -9.32 16.19
C GLY A 80 -3.75 -9.33 17.22
N LYS A 81 -5.02 -9.50 16.78
CA LYS A 81 -6.17 -9.77 17.67
C LYS A 81 -5.99 -11.07 18.48
N ARG A 82 -5.11 -11.99 18.04
CA ARG A 82 -4.85 -13.29 18.70
C ARG A 82 -3.57 -13.33 19.55
N ARG A 83 -2.61 -12.40 19.37
CA ARG A 83 -1.25 -12.49 19.95
C ARG A 83 -0.76 -11.19 20.61
N ASN A 84 -1.54 -10.59 21.52
CA ASN A 84 -1.16 -9.40 22.32
C ASN A 84 -0.62 -8.19 21.52
N GLY A 85 -1.02 -8.06 20.25
CA GLY A 85 -0.86 -6.82 19.47
C GLY A 85 0.55 -6.44 18.98
N THR A 86 1.62 -7.17 19.33
CA THR A 86 2.98 -6.78 18.90
C THR A 86 3.36 -7.44 17.58
N THR A 87 3.73 -6.62 16.59
CA THR A 87 4.27 -7.11 15.31
C THR A 87 5.58 -6.41 15.00
N SER A 88 6.58 -7.16 14.53
CA SER A 88 7.88 -6.65 14.08
C SER A 88 7.85 -6.11 12.65
N TRP A 89 6.66 -5.96 12.04
CA TRP A 89 6.59 -5.44 10.68
C TRP A 89 6.81 -3.92 10.69
N PRO A 90 7.82 -3.39 9.98
CA PRO A 90 8.04 -1.95 9.92
C PRO A 90 6.86 -1.19 9.29
N PHE A 91 6.07 -1.87 8.44
CA PHE A 91 4.96 -1.25 7.70
C PHE A 91 3.61 -1.32 8.42
N PHE A 92 3.51 -1.99 9.57
CA PHE A 92 2.21 -2.18 10.23
C PHE A 92 1.60 -0.87 10.72
N GLU A 93 2.37 -0.08 11.47
CA GLU A 93 1.91 1.21 11.99
C GLU A 93 1.70 2.25 10.87
N PRO A 94 2.60 2.40 9.87
CA PRO A 94 2.35 3.25 8.71
C PRO A 94 1.06 2.92 7.93
N MET A 95 0.62 1.65 7.95
CA MET A 95 -0.60 1.19 7.27
C MET A 95 -1.85 1.21 8.17
N SER A 96 -1.78 1.77 9.38
CA SER A 96 -2.89 1.79 10.34
C SER A 96 -4.16 2.50 9.82
N PHE A 97 -4.02 3.38 8.83
CA PHE A 97 -5.14 4.05 8.15
C PHE A 97 -6.09 3.08 7.41
N LEU A 98 -5.63 1.86 7.10
CA LEU A 98 -6.48 0.84 6.47
C LEU A 98 -7.35 0.07 7.46
N ARG A 99 -7.19 0.27 8.77
CA ARG A 99 -7.89 -0.50 9.82
C ARG A 99 -9.40 -0.53 9.58
N ASP A 100 -10.00 0.63 9.38
CA ASP A 100 -11.44 0.80 9.21
C ASP A 100 -11.97 0.15 7.91
N GLN A 101 -11.08 -0.18 6.97
CA GLN A 101 -11.45 -0.86 5.72
C GLN A 101 -11.55 -2.39 5.87
N TYR A 102 -11.06 -2.93 6.99
CA TYR A 102 -10.96 -4.37 7.28
C TYR A 102 -11.67 -4.81 8.57
N GLU A 103 -12.18 -3.87 9.37
CA GLU A 103 -13.09 -4.13 10.49
C GLU A 103 -14.53 -4.32 10.01
#